data_AF-A0A7X4H064-F1
#
_entry.id   AF-A0A7X4H064-F1
#
_cell.length_a   1.000
_cell.length_b   1.000
_cell.length_c   1.000
_cell.angle_alpha   90.00
_cell.angle_beta   90.00
_cell.angle_gamma   90.00
#
_symmetry.space_group_name_H-M   'P 1'
#
loop_
_entity.id
_entity.type
_entity.pdbx_description
1 polymer ?
#
loop_
_entity_poly.entity_id
_entity_poly.type
_entity_poly.pdbx_seq_one_letter_code
_entity_poly.pdbx_strand_id
1 'polypeptide(L)'
;MSTSNLFTYGWFSSSCPDILNVRHQVHKFFIAILIAIVVSASAATAAPCQEPKLESVPSTHTECYFYKGNRHFRAEEYSAALKEWLIILDKTDVPVELEHLRASAQNNIGFLYYMGWGVGQSSKTAIEYWLPAAKAGHDEAAYHLCHAYADEGDQLALGYCREALRRYNKAGSTDSEDSEVVAQIREYLSRLEAR
;
A
#
# COMPACT_ATOMS: atom_id res chain seq x y z
N MET A 1 31.38 -26.61 -63.09
CA MET A 1 31.44 -26.16 -64.49
C MET A 1 30.08 -26.48 -65.10
N SER A 2 29.24 -25.45 -65.33
CA SER A 2 28.93 -24.92 -66.67
C SER A 2 27.94 -25.86 -67.39
N THR A 3 26.77 -25.50 -67.91
CA THR A 3 26.18 -24.25 -68.40
C THR A 3 24.76 -24.63 -68.86
N SER A 4 23.70 -23.94 -68.42
CA SER A 4 22.83 -23.05 -69.22
C SER A 4 22.02 -23.64 -70.40
N ASN A 5 20.75 -23.21 -70.43
CA ASN A 5 19.89 -22.85 -71.59
C ASN A 5 18.85 -23.84 -72.14
N LEU A 6 17.59 -23.57 -71.73
CA LEU A 6 16.44 -23.07 -72.53
C LEU A 6 16.35 -23.47 -74.02
N PHE A 7 15.17 -23.98 -74.42
CA PHE A 7 14.40 -23.84 -75.68
C PHE A 7 13.22 -24.85 -75.58
N THR A 8 11.97 -24.69 -76.03
CA THR A 8 11.18 -23.67 -76.72
C THR A 8 9.71 -24.10 -76.66
N TYR A 9 8.84 -23.09 -76.78
CA TYR A 9 7.42 -23.06 -77.15
C TYR A 9 6.83 -24.18 -78.04
N GLY A 10 5.53 -24.45 -77.87
CA GLY A 10 4.71 -25.05 -78.92
C GLY A 10 3.33 -25.52 -78.47
N TRP A 11 2.30 -24.73 -78.79
CA TRP A 11 0.89 -24.90 -78.47
C TRP A 11 0.21 -26.02 -79.25
N PHE A 12 -0.78 -26.72 -78.67
CA PHE A 12 -2.08 -26.99 -79.31
C PHE A 12 -3.14 -27.40 -78.28
N SER A 13 -4.32 -26.83 -78.47
CA SER A 13 -5.60 -27.06 -77.79
C SER A 13 -5.96 -28.55 -77.71
N SER A 14 -6.79 -29.03 -76.78
CA SER A 14 -8.24 -28.78 -76.77
C SER A 14 -8.88 -29.48 -75.57
N SER A 15 -10.00 -28.92 -75.10
CA SER A 15 -11.09 -29.58 -74.38
C SER A 15 -11.00 -29.62 -72.84
N CYS A 16 -11.54 -28.56 -72.22
CA CYS A 16 -12.22 -28.66 -70.93
C CYS A 16 -13.52 -29.48 -71.08
N PRO A 17 -13.90 -30.28 -70.07
CA PRO A 17 -15.29 -30.54 -69.73
C PRO A 17 -15.79 -29.56 -68.67
N ASP A 18 -17.10 -29.39 -68.71
CA ASP A 18 -17.90 -28.30 -68.19
C ASP A 18 -17.88 -28.03 -66.69
N ILE A 19 -18.05 -26.74 -66.43
CA ILE A 19 -18.62 -26.10 -65.25
C ILE A 19 -19.91 -26.83 -64.87
N LEU A 20 -20.00 -27.28 -63.63
CA LEU A 20 -21.14 -27.05 -62.72
C LEU A 20 -20.85 -27.81 -61.41
N ASN A 21 -20.96 -27.08 -60.31
CA ASN A 21 -21.27 -27.63 -58.98
C ASN A 21 -20.13 -27.97 -57.99
N VAL A 22 -19.12 -27.11 -57.82
CA VAL A 22 -18.45 -26.99 -56.49
C VAL A 22 -18.14 -25.53 -56.12
N ARG A 23 -18.91 -24.57 -56.65
CA ARG A 23 -18.81 -23.16 -56.26
C ARG A 23 -19.87 -22.81 -55.22
N HIS A 24 -19.97 -23.56 -54.11
CA HIS A 24 -20.78 -23.14 -52.95
C HIS A 24 -20.50 -23.90 -51.63
N GLN A 25 -19.32 -24.51 -51.45
CA GLN A 25 -19.02 -25.26 -50.21
C GLN A 25 -17.64 -24.99 -49.59
N VAL A 26 -17.00 -23.85 -49.91
CA VAL A 26 -15.74 -23.45 -49.24
C VAL A 26 -15.74 -22.01 -48.72
N HIS A 27 -16.72 -21.18 -49.08
CA HIS A 27 -16.83 -19.80 -48.55
C HIS A 27 -17.73 -19.67 -47.31
N LYS A 28 -18.46 -20.72 -46.91
CA LYS A 28 -19.32 -20.70 -45.71
C LYS A 28 -18.64 -21.22 -44.43
N PHE A 29 -17.42 -21.73 -44.52
CA PHE A 29 -16.64 -22.18 -43.35
C PHE A 29 -15.59 -21.18 -42.86
N PHE A 30 -15.37 -20.06 -43.57
CA PHE A 30 -14.40 -19.03 -43.18
C PHE A 30 -15.00 -17.77 -42.54
N ILE A 31 -16.33 -17.71 -42.30
CA ILE A 31 -17.01 -16.56 -41.67
C ILE A 31 -17.79 -16.97 -40.40
N ALA A 32 -17.42 -18.10 -39.78
CA ALA A 32 -18.07 -18.61 -38.57
C ALA A 32 -17.09 -18.90 -37.41
N ILE A 33 -15.91 -18.27 -37.40
CA ILE A 33 -14.95 -18.30 -36.26
C ILE A 33 -14.50 -16.86 -35.92
N LEU A 34 -15.41 -15.90 -36.04
CA LEU A 34 -15.23 -14.52 -35.59
C LEU A 34 -16.53 -14.00 -34.93
N ILE A 35 -17.22 -14.86 -34.19
CA ILE A 35 -18.12 -14.37 -33.14
C ILE A 35 -17.27 -14.35 -31.88
N ALA A 36 -16.83 -13.14 -31.58
CA ALA A 36 -16.02 -12.77 -30.44
C ALA A 36 -16.48 -13.52 -29.19
N ILE A 37 -15.59 -14.38 -28.67
CA ILE A 37 -15.59 -14.65 -27.25
C ILE A 37 -15.16 -13.33 -26.60
N VAL A 38 -16.11 -12.44 -26.38
CA VAL A 38 -15.98 -11.42 -25.35
C VAL A 38 -16.00 -12.22 -24.06
N VAL A 39 -14.83 -12.71 -23.64
CA VAL A 39 -14.62 -13.05 -22.23
C VAL A 39 -14.78 -11.72 -21.53
N SER A 40 -16.00 -11.43 -21.06
CA SER A 40 -16.20 -10.42 -20.05
C SER A 40 -15.30 -10.86 -18.90
N ALA A 41 -14.14 -10.22 -18.76
CA ALA A 41 -13.36 -10.29 -17.55
C ALA A 41 -14.28 -9.72 -16.46
N SER A 42 -15.04 -10.57 -15.79
CA SER A 42 -15.65 -10.23 -14.52
C SER A 42 -14.47 -9.89 -13.64
N ALA A 43 -14.21 -8.60 -13.43
CA ALA A 43 -13.27 -8.14 -12.44
C ALA A 43 -13.60 -8.90 -11.15
N ALA A 44 -12.69 -9.77 -10.71
CA ALA A 44 -12.90 -10.54 -9.50
C ALA A 44 -13.06 -9.52 -8.37
N THR A 45 -14.29 -9.34 -7.90
CA THR A 45 -14.57 -8.46 -6.77
C THR A 45 -13.83 -9.04 -5.57
N ALA A 46 -12.94 -8.27 -4.97
CA ALA A 46 -12.21 -8.72 -3.80
C ALA A 46 -13.20 -9.16 -2.71
N ALA A 47 -12.84 -10.21 -1.96
CA ALA A 47 -13.64 -10.69 -0.84
C ALA A 47 -13.89 -9.55 0.17
N PRO A 48 -14.99 -9.56 0.93
CA PRO A 48 -15.24 -8.55 1.96
C PRO A 48 -14.17 -8.60 3.06
N CYS A 49 -13.94 -7.46 3.71
CA CYS A 49 -13.09 -7.37 4.88
C CYS A 49 -13.74 -8.16 6.03
N GLN A 50 -12.96 -8.98 6.72
CA GLN A 50 -13.42 -9.80 7.85
C GLN A 50 -13.32 -9.05 9.19
N GLU A 51 -13.52 -7.74 9.16
CA GLU A 51 -13.55 -6.90 10.35
C GLU A 51 -15.01 -6.50 10.64
N PRO A 52 -15.55 -6.69 11.87
CA PRO A 52 -16.99 -6.59 12.18
C PRO A 52 -17.68 -5.25 11.85
N LYS A 53 -16.93 -4.21 11.52
CA LYS A 53 -17.46 -2.88 11.13
C LYS A 53 -17.21 -2.53 9.66
N LEU A 54 -16.58 -3.43 8.90
CA LEU A 54 -16.10 -3.21 7.54
C LEU A 54 -16.54 -4.32 6.59
N GLU A 55 -17.60 -5.07 6.92
CA GLU A 55 -18.04 -6.25 6.17
C GLU A 55 -18.51 -5.90 4.74
N SER A 56 -18.88 -4.64 4.49
CA SER A 56 -19.22 -4.12 3.16
C SER A 56 -17.99 -3.59 2.38
N VAL A 57 -16.85 -3.48 3.04
CA VAL A 57 -15.61 -2.91 2.48
C VAL A 57 -14.78 -4.04 1.84
N PRO A 58 -14.22 -3.84 0.63
CA PRO A 58 -13.32 -4.83 0.04
C PRO A 58 -12.11 -5.11 0.93
N SER A 59 -11.67 -6.37 1.01
CA SER A 59 -10.48 -6.77 1.77
C SER A 59 -9.18 -6.09 1.32
N THR A 60 -9.16 -5.53 0.11
CA THR A 60 -8.04 -4.75 -0.44
C THR A 60 -8.06 -3.27 -0.05
N HIS A 61 -9.08 -2.81 0.70
CA HIS A 61 -9.22 -1.44 1.15
C HIS A 61 -8.23 -1.11 2.27
N THR A 62 -7.71 0.11 2.29
CA THR A 62 -6.70 0.55 3.26
C THR A 62 -7.16 0.40 4.72
N GLU A 63 -8.44 0.69 5.01
CA GLU A 63 -9.01 0.49 6.34
C GLU A 63 -8.90 -0.96 6.80
N CYS A 64 -9.16 -1.93 5.90
CA CYS A 64 -9.13 -3.33 6.27
C CYS A 64 -7.74 -3.74 6.79
N TYR A 65 -6.68 -3.36 6.07
CA TYR A 65 -5.30 -3.60 6.50
C TYR A 65 -4.99 -2.93 7.84
N PHE A 66 -5.45 -1.69 8.04
CA PHE A 66 -5.20 -0.95 9.27
C PHE A 66 -5.81 -1.64 10.49
N TYR A 67 -7.10 -1.96 10.43
CA TYR A 67 -7.81 -2.59 11.55
C TYR A 67 -7.36 -4.03 11.79
N LYS A 68 -7.04 -4.77 10.71
CA LYS A 68 -6.46 -6.10 10.84
C LYS A 68 -5.09 -6.06 11.54
N GLY A 69 -4.26 -5.08 11.22
CA GLY A 69 -3.00 -4.81 11.92
C GLY A 69 -3.22 -4.52 13.40
N ASN A 70 -4.18 -3.65 13.74
CA ASN A 70 -4.54 -3.34 15.13
C ASN A 70 -5.05 -4.57 15.89
N ARG A 71 -5.82 -5.45 15.24
CA ARG A 71 -6.29 -6.71 15.83
C ARG A 71 -5.10 -7.64 16.14
N HIS A 72 -4.18 -7.80 15.19
CA HIS A 72 -2.96 -8.58 15.40
C HIS A 72 -2.13 -7.99 16.55
N PHE A 73 -1.98 -6.67 16.62
CA PHE A 73 -1.26 -6.00 17.71
C PHE A 73 -1.89 -6.29 19.08
N ARG A 74 -3.22 -6.20 19.19
CA ARG A 74 -3.96 -6.50 20.43
C ARG A 74 -3.91 -7.98 20.82
N ALA A 75 -3.63 -8.86 19.86
CA ALA A 75 -3.38 -10.27 20.07
C ALA A 75 -1.89 -10.61 20.33
N GLU A 76 -1.02 -9.58 20.44
CA GLU A 76 0.43 -9.71 20.60
C GLU A 76 1.12 -10.41 19.41
N GLU A 77 0.45 -10.47 18.26
CA GLU A 77 0.97 -11.03 17.01
C GLU A 77 1.72 -9.94 16.22
N TYR A 78 2.75 -9.36 16.84
CA TYR A 78 3.38 -8.12 16.36
C TYR A 78 3.96 -8.21 14.95
N SER A 79 4.58 -9.34 14.58
CA SER A 79 5.10 -9.53 13.22
C SER A 79 3.98 -9.59 12.17
N ALA A 80 2.79 -10.10 12.54
CA ALA A 80 1.62 -10.07 11.68
C ALA A 80 1.05 -8.65 11.58
N ALA A 81 0.97 -7.92 12.70
CA ALA A 81 0.55 -6.52 12.72
C ALA A 81 1.42 -5.64 11.81
N LEU A 82 2.76 -5.77 11.95
CA LEU A 82 3.73 -5.11 11.10
C LEU A 82 3.48 -5.38 9.62
N LYS A 83 3.25 -6.65 9.26
CA LYS A 83 3.01 -7.04 7.88
C LYS A 83 1.79 -6.33 7.30
N GLU A 84 0.68 -6.26 8.04
CA GLU A 84 -0.53 -5.58 7.57
C GLU A 84 -0.32 -4.06 7.42
N TRP A 85 0.39 -3.42 8.36
CA TRP A 85 0.67 -1.99 8.28
C TRP A 85 1.67 -1.64 7.16
N LEU A 86 2.65 -2.49 6.88
CA LEU A 86 3.56 -2.29 5.75
C LEU A 86 2.83 -2.31 4.41
N ILE A 87 1.79 -3.14 4.27
CA ILE A 87 0.96 -3.13 3.06
C ILE A 87 0.38 -1.73 2.80
N ILE A 88 -0.08 -1.03 3.85
CA ILE A 88 -0.61 0.34 3.71
C ILE A 88 0.45 1.32 3.18
N LEU A 89 1.71 1.15 3.61
CA LEU A 89 2.81 2.01 3.18
C LEU A 89 3.22 1.75 1.72
N ASP A 90 3.08 0.50 1.27
CA ASP A 90 3.38 0.10 -0.12
C ASP A 90 2.29 0.53 -1.12
N LYS A 91 1.08 0.87 -0.66
CA LYS A 91 0.00 1.34 -1.53
C LYS A 91 0.31 2.74 -2.05
N THR A 92 0.34 2.88 -3.38
CA THR A 92 0.51 4.17 -4.07
C THR A 92 -0.79 4.96 -4.22
N ASP A 93 -1.93 4.31 -4.03
CA ASP A 93 -3.28 4.78 -4.36
C ASP A 93 -4.17 4.96 -3.13
N VAL A 94 -3.61 5.39 -1.99
CA VAL A 94 -4.41 5.67 -0.79
C VAL A 94 -5.21 6.96 -0.99
N PRO A 95 -6.54 6.94 -0.82
CA PRO A 95 -7.37 8.14 -0.88
C PRO A 95 -6.94 9.18 0.16
N VAL A 96 -7.07 10.46 -0.17
CA VAL A 96 -6.65 11.58 0.69
C VAL A 96 -7.32 11.52 2.06
N GLU A 97 -8.59 11.15 2.09
CA GLU A 97 -9.38 10.98 3.30
C GLU A 97 -8.85 9.87 4.22
N LEU A 98 -8.04 8.93 3.72
CA LEU A 98 -7.45 7.82 4.47
C LEU A 98 -5.96 8.00 4.77
N GLU A 99 -5.35 9.14 4.40
CA GLU A 99 -3.93 9.41 4.68
C GLU A 99 -3.62 9.40 6.18
N HIS A 100 -4.59 9.75 7.02
CA HIS A 100 -4.46 9.64 8.47
C HIS A 100 -4.19 8.19 8.94
N LEU A 101 -4.69 7.18 8.24
CA LEU A 101 -4.40 5.77 8.52
C LEU A 101 -2.97 5.40 8.13
N ARG A 102 -2.43 5.99 7.07
CA ARG A 102 -1.02 5.79 6.70
C ARG A 102 -0.10 6.38 7.76
N ALA A 103 -0.40 7.58 8.26
CA ALA A 103 0.32 8.18 9.38
C ALA A 103 0.19 7.34 10.66
N SER A 104 -0.98 6.79 10.94
CA SER A 104 -1.23 5.91 12.09
C SER A 104 -0.45 4.60 11.99
N ALA A 105 -0.40 4.00 10.79
CA ALA A 105 0.38 2.81 10.51
C ALA A 105 1.89 3.09 10.70
N GLN A 106 2.39 4.22 10.19
CA GLN A 106 3.77 4.66 10.43
C GLN A 106 4.06 4.83 11.93
N ASN A 107 3.15 5.44 12.69
CA ASN A 107 3.29 5.58 14.13
C ASN A 107 3.41 4.22 14.83
N ASN A 108 2.52 3.29 14.52
CA ASN A 108 2.50 1.98 15.13
C ASN A 108 3.74 1.15 14.77
N ILE A 109 4.20 1.22 13.51
CA ILE A 109 5.44 0.56 13.08
C ILE A 109 6.64 1.14 13.84
N GLY A 110 6.73 2.46 13.96
CA GLY A 110 7.79 3.11 14.73
C GLY A 110 7.81 2.61 16.19
N PHE A 111 6.63 2.47 16.79
CA PHE A 111 6.49 1.94 18.14
C PHE A 111 6.97 0.48 18.27
N LEU A 112 6.67 -0.38 17.29
CA LEU A 112 7.20 -1.75 17.28
C LEU A 112 8.73 -1.79 17.26
N TYR A 113 9.37 -0.94 16.46
CA TYR A 113 10.84 -0.85 16.42
C TYR A 113 11.43 -0.27 17.71
N TYR A 114 10.80 0.74 18.30
CA TYR A 114 11.28 1.32 19.56
C TYR A 114 11.23 0.31 20.71
N MET A 115 10.17 -0.50 20.76
CA MET A 115 9.97 -1.53 21.79
C MET A 115 10.67 -2.86 21.48
N GLY A 116 11.06 -3.11 20.23
CA GLY A 116 11.61 -4.41 19.79
C GLY A 116 10.55 -5.52 19.74
N TRP A 117 9.31 -5.19 19.40
CA TRP A 117 8.19 -6.13 19.39
C TRP A 117 7.95 -6.73 18.01
N GLY A 118 8.22 -8.02 17.87
CA GLY A 118 8.14 -8.74 16.59
C GLY A 118 9.23 -8.35 15.57
N VAL A 119 10.15 -7.45 15.96
CA VAL A 119 11.32 -6.96 15.21
C VAL A 119 12.49 -6.70 16.16
N GLY A 120 13.69 -6.49 15.64
CA GLY A 120 14.83 -6.04 16.44
C GLY A 120 14.62 -4.59 16.94
N GLN A 121 14.95 -4.33 18.20
CA GLN A 121 14.83 -2.99 18.80
C GLN A 121 15.76 -1.99 18.09
N SER A 122 15.22 -0.83 17.71
CA SER A 122 15.97 0.24 17.03
C SER A 122 15.26 1.59 17.17
N SER A 123 15.75 2.46 18.06
CA SER A 123 15.27 3.85 18.19
C SER A 123 15.45 4.64 16.90
N LYS A 124 16.57 4.41 16.19
CA LYS A 124 16.84 5.04 14.89
C LYS A 124 15.75 4.70 13.87
N THR A 125 15.41 3.42 13.74
CA THR A 125 14.36 2.99 12.80
C THR A 125 12.99 3.48 13.25
N ALA A 126 12.71 3.52 14.55
CA ALA A 126 11.49 4.12 15.08
C ALA A 126 11.33 5.58 14.65
N ILE A 127 12.40 6.39 14.80
CA ILE A 127 12.44 7.79 14.36
C ILE A 127 12.20 7.91 12.85
N GLU A 128 12.77 7.03 12.03
CA GLU A 128 12.55 7.01 10.57
C GLU A 128 11.06 6.85 10.20
N TYR A 129 10.29 6.08 10.97
CA TYR A 129 8.85 5.94 10.79
C TYR A 129 8.03 7.07 11.44
N TRP A 130 8.43 7.56 12.61
CA TRP A 130 7.70 8.63 13.29
C TRP A 130 7.84 10.00 12.63
N LEU A 131 8.98 10.30 12.01
CA LEU A 131 9.20 11.56 11.29
C LEU A 131 8.13 11.87 10.22
N PRO A 132 7.85 10.99 9.25
CA PRO A 132 6.80 11.23 8.26
C PRO A 132 5.40 11.29 8.89
N ALA A 133 5.10 10.45 9.88
CA ALA A 133 3.81 10.47 10.58
C ALA A 133 3.57 11.81 11.29
N ALA A 134 4.56 12.31 12.04
CA ALA A 134 4.49 13.59 12.72
C ALA A 134 4.35 14.75 11.72
N LYS A 135 5.06 14.71 10.59
CA LYS A 135 4.92 15.69 9.48
C LYS A 135 3.53 15.66 8.86
N ALA A 136 2.90 14.50 8.77
CA ALA A 136 1.52 14.34 8.33
C ALA A 136 0.47 14.80 9.37
N GLY A 137 0.92 15.27 10.54
CA GLY A 137 0.05 15.82 11.58
C GLY A 137 -0.36 14.83 12.67
N HIS A 138 0.25 13.64 12.73
CA HIS A 138 -0.03 12.67 13.79
C HIS A 138 0.58 13.12 15.13
N ASP A 139 -0.25 13.25 16.16
CA ASP A 139 0.15 13.87 17.42
C ASP A 139 0.98 12.92 18.31
N GLU A 140 0.59 11.65 18.41
CA GLU A 140 1.34 10.62 19.15
C GLU A 140 2.72 10.40 18.54
N ALA A 141 2.84 10.41 17.20
CA ALA A 141 4.16 10.33 16.55
C ALA A 141 5.05 11.53 16.88
N ALA A 142 4.48 12.74 16.98
CA ALA A 142 5.24 13.93 17.41
C ALA A 142 5.72 13.81 18.86
N TYR A 143 4.87 13.28 19.75
CA TYR A 143 5.26 12.96 21.12
C TYR A 143 6.35 11.87 21.18
N HIS A 144 6.22 10.79 20.39
CA HIS A 144 7.23 9.74 20.33
C HIS A 144 8.60 10.25 19.86
N LEU A 145 8.64 11.21 18.93
CA LEU A 145 9.90 11.87 18.54
C LEU A 145 10.49 12.69 19.71
N CYS A 146 9.67 13.46 20.42
CA CYS A 146 10.13 14.17 21.63
C CYS A 146 10.78 13.21 22.62
N HIS A 147 10.09 12.12 22.94
CA HIS A 147 10.57 11.10 23.87
C HIS A 147 11.88 10.46 23.40
N ALA A 148 11.93 9.97 22.16
CA ALA A 148 13.10 9.27 21.63
C ALA A 148 14.36 10.15 21.60
N TYR A 149 14.25 11.40 21.13
CA TYR A 149 15.38 12.32 21.12
C TYR A 149 15.78 12.77 22.54
N ALA A 150 14.81 12.91 23.46
CA ALA A 150 15.09 13.31 24.84
C ALA A 150 15.85 12.24 25.62
N ASP A 151 15.51 10.96 25.42
CA ASP A 151 16.19 9.81 26.03
C ASP A 151 17.64 9.67 25.57
N GLU A 152 17.89 9.90 24.27
CA GLU A 152 19.24 9.94 23.72
C GLU A 152 20.03 11.18 24.15
N GLY A 153 19.35 12.16 24.77
CA GLY A 153 19.94 13.42 25.21
C GLY A 153 20.33 14.36 24.07
N ASP A 154 19.72 14.20 22.90
CA ASP A 154 19.96 15.02 21.72
C ASP A 154 19.37 16.43 21.90
N GLN A 155 20.11 17.46 21.46
CA GLN A 155 19.64 18.85 21.49
C GLN A 155 18.42 19.08 20.58
N LEU A 156 18.21 18.24 19.55
CA LEU A 156 17.03 18.27 18.70
C LEU A 156 15.74 17.99 19.50
N ALA A 157 15.83 17.32 20.65
CA ALA A 157 14.69 16.99 21.51
C ALA A 157 13.88 18.23 21.91
N LEU A 158 14.53 19.37 22.18
CA LEU A 158 13.84 20.62 22.53
C LEU A 158 12.83 21.06 21.47
N GLY A 159 13.19 20.92 20.19
CA GLY A 159 12.31 21.28 19.09
C GLY A 159 11.08 20.38 19.03
N TYR A 160 11.30 19.06 19.03
CA TYR A 160 10.23 18.08 18.97
C TYR A 160 9.30 18.13 20.19
N CYS A 161 9.85 18.31 21.40
CA CYS A 161 9.05 18.42 22.62
C CYS A 161 8.20 19.69 22.65
N ARG A 162 8.73 20.84 22.21
CA ARG A 162 7.94 22.08 22.09
C ARG A 162 6.83 21.94 21.06
N GLU A 163 7.12 21.29 19.93
CA GLU A 163 6.12 21.03 18.91
C GLU A 163 5.00 20.10 19.41
N ALA A 164 5.36 18.97 20.03
CA ALA A 164 4.40 18.04 20.62
C ALA A 164 3.51 18.74 21.66
N LEU A 165 4.12 19.48 22.59
CA LEU A 165 3.39 20.25 23.61
C LEU A 165 2.39 21.23 22.98
N ARG A 166 2.79 21.92 21.91
CA ARG A 166 1.90 22.86 21.20
C ARG A 166 0.70 22.15 20.57
N ARG A 167 0.91 20.95 20.00
CA ARG A 167 -0.15 20.16 19.35
C ARG A 167 -1.17 19.66 20.38
N TYR A 168 -0.71 19.01 21.45
CA TYR A 168 -1.57 18.52 22.53
C TYR A 168 -2.35 19.63 23.24
N ASN A 169 -1.74 20.80 23.46
CA ASN A 169 -2.48 21.94 24.02
C ASN A 169 -3.52 22.54 23.05
N LYS A 170 -3.28 22.47 21.73
CA LYS A 170 -4.23 22.97 20.72
C LYS A 170 -5.47 22.10 20.62
N ALA A 171 -5.34 20.79 20.83
CA ALA A 171 -6.47 19.87 20.77
C ALA A 171 -7.59 20.22 21.78
N GLY A 172 -7.32 21.11 22.75
CA GLY A 172 -8.32 21.55 23.73
C GLY A 172 -8.82 20.40 24.61
N SER A 173 -8.06 19.30 24.62
CA SER A 173 -8.45 18.06 25.23
C SER A 173 -8.47 18.20 26.73
N THR A 174 -9.67 18.05 27.29
CA THR A 174 -9.91 17.85 28.71
C THR A 174 -9.81 16.38 29.09
N ASP A 175 -9.41 15.50 28.16
CA ASP A 175 -9.33 14.06 28.38
C ASP A 175 -8.06 13.73 29.18
N SER A 176 -8.17 12.80 30.12
CA SER A 176 -7.12 12.48 31.08
C SER A 176 -5.84 11.95 30.44
N GLU A 177 -5.96 11.26 29.30
CA GLU A 177 -4.82 10.69 28.56
C GLU A 177 -3.89 11.79 28.02
N ASP A 178 -4.45 12.87 27.47
CA ASP A 178 -3.65 14.00 26.99
C ASP A 178 -3.02 14.78 28.15
N SER A 179 -3.64 14.77 29.33
CA SER A 179 -3.08 15.39 30.53
C SER A 179 -1.77 14.74 30.95
N GLU A 180 -1.70 13.40 30.89
CA GLU A 180 -0.50 12.65 31.23
C GLU A 180 0.62 12.91 30.20
N VAL A 181 0.31 12.82 28.91
CA VAL A 181 1.28 13.10 27.84
C VAL A 181 1.84 14.51 27.97
N VAL A 182 1.00 15.52 28.21
CA VAL A 182 1.42 16.90 28.43
C VAL A 182 2.33 17.03 29.66
N ALA A 183 2.03 16.33 30.75
CA ALA A 183 2.88 16.33 31.94
C ALA A 183 4.27 15.76 31.64
N GLN A 184 4.33 14.62 30.94
CA GLN A 184 5.59 13.99 30.55
C GLN A 184 6.41 14.88 29.60
N ILE A 185 5.77 15.51 28.59
CA ILE A 185 6.46 16.45 27.69
C ILE A 185 7.08 17.61 28.48
N ARG A 186 6.36 18.16 29.47
CA ARG A 186 6.88 19.24 30.33
C ARG A 186 8.07 18.79 31.16
N GLU A 187 8.08 17.54 31.64
CA GLU A 187 9.22 16.97 32.35
C GLU A 187 10.44 16.86 31.43
N TYR A 188 10.28 16.34 30.21
CA TYR A 188 11.37 16.30 29.22
C TYR A 188 11.95 17.69 28.97
N LEU A 189 11.09 18.70 28.73
CA LEU A 189 11.52 20.07 28.51
C LEU A 189 12.30 20.62 29.71
N SER A 190 11.79 20.44 30.93
CA SER A 190 12.48 20.92 32.13
C SER A 190 13.87 20.29 32.29
N ARG A 191 14.03 19.01 31.97
CA ARG A 191 15.35 18.33 32.03
C ARG A 191 16.29 18.81 30.93
N LEU A 192 15.78 19.05 29.73
CA LEU A 192 16.57 19.50 28.58
C LEU A 192 17.03 20.96 28.73
N GLU A 193 16.19 21.82 29.30
CA GLU A 193 16.50 23.26 29.50
C GLU A 193 17.45 23.50 30.68
N ALA A 194 17.61 22.53 31.57
CA ALA A 194 18.52 22.60 32.71
C ALA A 194 19.98 22.20 32.37
N ARG A 195 20.26 21.76 31.13
CA ARG A 195 21.60 21.37 30.65
C ARG A 195 22.34 22.54 30.04
#